data_AF-I3EI46-F1
#
_entry.id   AF-I3EI46-F1
#
_cell.length_a   1.000
_cell.length_b   1.000
_cell.length_c   1.000
_cell.angle_alpha   90.00
_cell.angle_beta   90.00
_cell.angle_gamma   90.00
#
_symmetry.space_group_name_H-M   'P 1'
#
loop_
_entity.id
_entity.type
_entity.pdbx_description
1 polymer ?
#
loop_
_entity_poly.entity_id
_entity_poly.type
_entity_poly.pdbx_seq_one_letter_code
_entity_poly.pdbx_strand_id
1 'polypeptide(L)'
;MKEDCFYFITSTCARGPQCTYRHSQEAKNCQIVCSNWKNGTDCLDACPYRHSDYQIKEKPAVECYWETHGGCKKADCPYVHKQSVSQPVKSDPPCLLDIHKLRCDLEKINFDLEQLNITECHQYQNISVKNIGELMKELREIEGVFQG
;
A
#
# COMPACT_ATOMS: atom_id res chain seq x y z
N MET A 1 -17.87 11.41 8.85
CA MET A 1 -16.74 11.07 7.95
C MET A 1 -16.30 12.30 7.16
N LYS A 2 -14.99 12.62 7.13
CA LYS A 2 -14.46 13.81 6.45
C LYS A 2 -13.85 13.49 5.09
N GLU A 3 -14.16 14.33 4.10
CA GLU A 3 -13.60 14.33 2.74
C GLU A 3 -12.18 14.93 2.71
N ASP A 4 -11.32 14.40 1.83
CA ASP A 4 -9.95 14.85 1.66
C ASP A 4 -9.86 16.16 0.88
N CYS A 5 -9.01 17.07 1.37
CA CYS A 5 -8.77 18.34 0.70
C CYS A 5 -8.08 18.15 -0.65
N PHE A 6 -8.78 18.52 -1.74
CA PHE A 6 -8.22 18.49 -3.10
C PHE A 6 -6.85 19.15 -3.22
N TYR A 7 -6.69 20.37 -2.68
CA TYR A 7 -5.43 21.11 -2.77
C TYR A 7 -4.31 20.49 -1.96
N PHE A 8 -4.62 19.88 -0.81
CA PHE A 8 -3.62 19.19 -0.01
C PHE A 8 -3.12 17.92 -0.70
N ILE A 9 -4.04 17.16 -1.29
CA ILE A 9 -3.73 15.92 -2.00
C ILE A 9 -2.93 16.19 -3.27
N THR A 10 -3.27 17.22 -4.04
CA THR A 10 -2.64 17.50 -5.34
C THR A 10 -1.46 18.47 -5.28
N SER A 11 -1.36 19.30 -4.24
CA SER A 11 -0.37 20.38 -4.14
C SER A 11 -0.19 20.86 -2.69
N THR A 12 -0.06 22.18 -2.49
CA THR A 12 0.04 22.83 -1.17
C THR A 12 -1.25 23.60 -0.88
N CYS A 13 -1.97 23.18 0.16
CA CYS A 13 -3.20 23.85 0.59
C CYS A 13 -2.88 25.17 1.32
N ALA A 14 -3.33 26.31 0.76
CA ALA A 14 -3.12 27.63 1.35
C ALA A 14 -3.86 27.86 2.68
N ARG A 15 -4.89 27.07 2.97
CA ARG A 15 -5.67 27.16 4.23
C ARG A 15 -4.93 26.56 5.43
N GLY A 16 -3.88 25.76 5.19
CA GLY A 16 -3.05 25.19 6.24
C GLY A 16 -3.89 24.45 7.32
N PRO A 17 -3.60 24.67 8.62
CA PRO A 17 -4.33 24.04 9.73
C PRO A 17 -5.81 24.46 9.84
N GLN A 18 -6.20 25.58 9.22
CA GLN A 18 -7.59 26.08 9.25
C GLN A 18 -8.45 25.44 8.15
N CYS A 19 -7.92 24.47 7.41
CA CYS A 19 -8.71 23.77 6.40
C CYS A 19 -9.79 22.90 7.05
N THR A 20 -11.03 23.07 6.60
CA THR A 20 -12.18 22.28 7.06
C THR A 20 -12.17 20.84 6.51
N TYR A 21 -11.46 20.64 5.40
CA TYR A 21 -11.25 19.34 4.76
C TYR A 21 -10.07 18.60 5.39
N ARG A 22 -10.08 17.29 5.25
CA ARG A 22 -9.08 16.42 5.84
C ARG A 22 -7.72 16.56 5.13
N HIS A 23 -6.66 16.70 5.92
CA HIS A 23 -5.27 16.66 5.47
C HIS A 23 -4.60 15.41 6.05
N SER A 24 -4.62 14.30 5.32
CA SER A 24 -3.90 13.07 5.69
C SER A 24 -2.75 12.83 4.75
N GLN A 25 -1.54 12.74 5.31
CA GLN A 25 -0.34 12.49 4.54
C GLN A 25 -0.32 11.07 3.94
N GLU A 26 -0.95 10.12 4.61
CA GLU A 26 -1.15 8.76 4.11
C GLU A 26 -2.06 8.76 2.88
N ALA A 27 -3.20 9.45 2.96
CA ALA A 27 -4.13 9.57 1.85
C ALA A 27 -3.56 10.34 0.66
N LYS A 28 -2.68 11.32 0.91
CA LYS A 28 -1.99 12.10 -0.15
C LYS A 28 -1.16 11.22 -1.08
N ASN A 29 -0.57 10.16 -0.54
CA ASN A 29 0.27 9.23 -1.30
C ASN A 29 -0.49 7.96 -1.70
N CYS A 30 -1.76 7.83 -1.31
CA CYS A 30 -2.59 6.67 -1.61
C CYS A 30 -3.49 6.94 -2.81
N GLN A 31 -3.38 6.11 -3.85
CA GLN A 31 -4.27 6.18 -5.01
C GLN A 31 -5.60 5.43 -4.80
N ILE A 32 -5.71 4.65 -3.72
CA ILE A 32 -6.87 3.81 -3.43
C ILE A 32 -7.93 4.63 -2.68
N VAL A 33 -9.15 4.63 -3.22
CA VAL A 33 -10.32 5.23 -2.56
C VAL A 33 -10.82 4.29 -1.46
N CYS A 34 -11.07 4.83 -0.28
CA CYS A 34 -11.64 4.10 0.84
C CYS A 34 -13.06 3.61 0.49
N SER A 35 -13.28 2.29 0.57
CA SER A 35 -14.58 1.67 0.31
C SER A 35 -15.65 2.12 1.30
N ASN A 36 -15.31 2.22 2.59
CA ASN A 36 -16.25 2.68 3.61
C ASN A 36 -16.66 4.14 3.36
N TRP A 37 -15.70 5.00 3.02
CA TRP A 37 -16.00 6.37 2.65
C TRP A 37 -16.93 6.46 1.45
N LYS A 38 -16.61 5.71 0.40
CA LYS A 38 -17.40 5.66 -0.82
C LYS A 38 -18.83 5.14 -0.59
N ASN A 39 -19.00 4.22 0.36
CA ASN A 39 -20.29 3.65 0.74
C ASN A 39 -21.02 4.46 1.83
N GLY A 40 -20.43 5.54 2.33
CA GLY A 40 -21.00 6.37 3.40
C GLY A 40 -21.02 5.70 4.77
N THR A 41 -20.23 4.64 4.99
CA THR A 41 -20.13 3.92 6.26
C THR A 41 -18.91 4.35 7.06
N ASP A 42 -18.96 4.27 8.39
CA ASP A 42 -17.88 4.80 9.23
C ASP A 42 -16.48 4.23 8.91
N CYS A 43 -15.50 5.12 8.96
CA CYS A 43 -14.08 4.81 8.83
C CYS A 43 -13.39 5.08 10.17
N LEU A 44 -12.17 4.55 10.32
CA LEU A 44 -11.26 5.00 11.36
C LEU A 44 -10.99 6.51 11.22
N ASP A 45 -10.82 7.21 12.35
CA ASP A 45 -10.54 8.66 12.37
C ASP A 45 -9.27 9.00 11.57
N ALA A 46 -8.26 8.13 11.63
CA ALA A 46 -7.02 8.18 10.86
C ALA A 46 -7.02 7.15 9.71
N CYS A 47 -8.03 7.15 8.83
CA CYS A 47 -8.09 6.19 7.72
C CYS A 47 -6.95 6.41 6.68
N PRO A 48 -6.10 5.43 6.37
CA PRO A 48 -4.96 5.66 5.45
C PRO A 48 -5.38 5.84 3.98
N TYR A 49 -6.62 5.47 3.64
CA TYR A 49 -7.15 5.49 2.28
C TYR A 49 -7.76 6.84 1.92
N ARG A 50 -7.88 7.09 0.60
CA ARG A 50 -8.39 8.35 0.08
C ARG A 50 -9.89 8.48 0.26
N HIS A 51 -10.31 9.59 0.83
CA HIS A 51 -11.69 10.00 1.02
C HIS A 51 -12.06 11.04 -0.06
N SER A 52 -11.86 10.68 -1.33
CA SER A 52 -12.25 11.50 -2.47
C SER A 52 -12.38 10.70 -3.77
N ASP A 53 -13.24 11.17 -4.66
CA ASP A 53 -13.57 10.59 -5.96
C ASP A 53 -12.81 11.23 -7.13
N TYR A 54 -12.16 12.38 -6.93
CA TYR A 54 -11.38 13.02 -7.99
C TYR A 54 -10.20 12.15 -8.45
N GLN A 55 -9.99 12.12 -9.77
CA GLN A 55 -8.85 11.43 -10.35
C GLN A 55 -7.57 12.25 -10.15
N ILE A 56 -6.64 11.70 -9.37
CA ILE A 56 -5.28 12.24 -9.30
C ILE A 56 -4.55 11.70 -10.53
N LYS A 57 -4.24 12.59 -11.47
CA LYS A 57 -3.39 12.22 -12.61
C LYS A 57 -2.01 11.86 -12.07
N GLU A 58 -1.48 10.72 -12.47
CA GLU A 58 -0.09 10.38 -12.18
C GLU A 58 0.81 11.49 -12.72
N LYS A 59 1.84 11.86 -11.95
CA LYS A 59 2.84 12.80 -12.46
C LYS A 59 3.44 12.16 -13.72
N PRO A 60 3.41 12.86 -14.87
CA PRO A 60 3.88 12.30 -16.12
C PRO A 60 5.34 11.84 -15.95
N ALA A 61 5.67 10.65 -16.46
CA ALA A 61 7.02 10.08 -16.42
C ALA A 61 8.06 10.87 -17.24
N VAL A 62 7.69 12.06 -17.73
CA VAL A 62 8.55 12.94 -18.52
C VAL A 62 9.57 13.58 -17.60
N GLU A 63 10.83 13.49 -18.02
CA GLU A 63 11.95 14.07 -17.29
C GLU A 63 11.89 15.60 -17.28
N CYS A 64 12.32 16.20 -16.18
CA CYS A 64 12.42 17.64 -16.07
C CYS A 64 13.57 18.16 -16.94
N TYR A 65 13.20 18.90 -17.99
CA TYR A 65 14.16 19.56 -18.87
C TYR A 65 15.16 20.45 -18.12
N TRP A 66 14.69 21.20 -17.13
CA TRP A 66 15.53 22.15 -16.36
C TRP A 66 16.54 21.48 -15.44
N GLU A 67 16.34 20.20 -15.09
CA GLU A 67 17.28 19.45 -14.27
C GLU A 67 18.67 19.39 -14.91
N THR A 68 18.71 19.12 -16.21
CA THR A 68 19.96 19.06 -16.99
C THR A 68 20.37 20.39 -17.60
N HIS A 69 19.54 21.44 -17.47
CA HIS A 69 19.72 22.75 -18.10
C HIS A 69 19.73 23.88 -17.05
N GLY A 70 20.56 23.73 -16.02
CA GLY A 70 20.78 24.77 -14.99
C GLY A 70 20.10 24.54 -13.65
N GLY A 71 19.50 23.37 -13.43
CA GLY A 71 18.89 22.94 -12.17
C GLY A 71 17.44 23.43 -12.02
N CYS A 72 16.54 22.53 -11.65
CA CYS A 72 15.15 22.89 -11.39
C CYS A 72 15.02 23.67 -10.07
N LYS A 73 14.33 24.81 -10.10
CA LYS A 73 14.09 25.67 -8.91
C LYS A 73 12.69 25.50 -8.29
N LYS A 74 11.83 24.65 -8.87
CA LYS A 74 10.45 24.47 -8.41
C LYS A 74 10.38 23.37 -7.36
N ALA A 75 9.88 23.71 -6.17
CA ALA A 75 9.70 22.78 -5.06
C ALA A 75 8.68 21.67 -5.39
N ASP A 76 7.58 22.01 -6.07
CA ASP A 76 6.62 21.03 -6.59
C ASP A 76 6.74 20.96 -8.12
N CYS A 77 7.83 20.37 -8.60
CA CYS A 77 8.01 20.14 -10.02
C CYS A 77 7.04 19.03 -10.49
N PRO A 78 6.27 19.26 -11.59
CA PRO A 78 5.36 18.25 -12.12
C PRO A 78 6.08 17.18 -12.98
N TYR A 79 7.39 17.32 -13.21
CA TYR A 79 8.21 16.44 -14.04
C TYR A 79 9.22 15.65 -13.21
N VAL A 80 9.69 14.51 -13.72
CA VAL A 80 10.59 13.60 -13.01
C VAL A 80 12.02 14.16 -12.99
N HIS A 81 12.63 14.28 -11.80
CA HIS A 81 14.06 14.60 -11.68
C HIS A 81 14.87 13.29 -11.56
N LYS A 82 15.96 13.15 -12.34
CA LYS A 82 16.96 12.10 -12.13
C LYS A 82 17.69 12.41 -10.83
N GLN A 83 17.38 11.68 -9.76
CA GLN A 83 17.87 11.92 -8.41
C GLN A 83 19.40 11.98 -8.38
N SER A 84 19.98 13.18 -8.37
CA SER A 84 21.37 13.41 -8.03
C SER A 84 21.45 13.75 -6.54
N VAL A 85 22.17 12.92 -5.81
CA VAL A 85 22.32 12.99 -4.35
C VAL A 85 23.09 14.26 -3.99
N SER A 86 22.43 15.41 -3.86
CA SER A 86 23.11 16.63 -3.45
C SER A 86 22.19 17.73 -2.93
N GLN A 87 21.36 17.46 -1.92
CA GLN A 87 21.04 18.46 -0.86
C GLN A 87 20.71 17.75 0.46
N PRO A 88 21.12 18.31 1.64
CA PRO A 88 20.67 17.84 2.95
C PRO A 88 19.20 18.22 3.13
N VAL A 89 18.35 17.40 2.54
CA VAL A 89 16.93 17.36 2.82
C VAL A 89 16.77 16.98 4.29
N LYS A 90 16.06 17.81 5.07
CA LYS A 90 15.35 17.32 6.28
C LYS A 90 14.17 16.43 5.84
N SER A 91 14.41 15.53 4.89
CA SER A 91 13.44 14.55 4.45
C SER A 91 13.65 13.32 5.30
N ASP A 92 12.54 12.79 5.77
CA ASP A 92 12.45 11.43 6.30
C ASP A 92 13.22 10.44 5.40
N PRO A 93 13.88 9.44 6.01
CA PRO A 93 14.89 8.62 5.37
C PRO A 93 14.38 7.93 4.09
N PRO A 94 15.27 7.78 3.08
CA PRO A 94 14.94 7.09 1.83
C PRO A 94 14.82 5.58 2.09
N CYS A 95 13.61 5.13 2.41
CA CYS A 95 13.06 3.78 2.13
C CYS A 95 11.69 3.52 2.79
N LEU A 96 10.99 4.54 3.31
CA LEU A 96 9.64 4.34 3.88
C LEU A 96 8.55 4.18 2.80
N LEU A 97 8.73 4.70 1.59
CA LEU A 97 7.72 4.60 0.53
C LEU A 97 7.59 3.17 -0.02
N ASP A 98 8.70 2.46 -0.18
CA ASP A 98 8.69 1.04 -0.58
C ASP A 98 8.20 0.14 0.55
N ILE A 99 8.61 0.39 1.79
CA ILE A 99 8.13 -0.38 2.96
C ILE A 99 6.64 -0.10 3.22
N HIS A 100 6.18 1.15 3.06
CA HIS A 100 4.77 1.52 3.22
C HIS A 100 3.91 0.97 2.08
N LYS A 101 4.41 1.01 0.83
CA LYS A 101 3.74 0.35 -0.29
C LYS A 101 3.65 -1.16 -0.07
N LEU A 102 4.74 -1.80 0.34
CA LEU A 102 4.75 -3.23 0.69
C LEU A 102 3.82 -3.53 1.87
N ARG A 103 3.73 -2.65 2.86
CA ARG A 103 2.77 -2.77 3.97
C ARG A 103 1.33 -2.65 3.48
N CYS A 104 1.01 -1.66 2.65
CA CYS A 104 -0.31 -1.51 2.05
C CYS A 104 -0.67 -2.70 1.13
N ASP A 105 0.30 -3.23 0.38
CA ASP A 105 0.13 -4.41 -0.46
C ASP A 105 -0.12 -5.66 0.40
N LEU A 106 0.60 -5.83 1.52
CA LEU A 106 0.36 -6.91 2.50
C LEU A 106 -1.00 -6.79 3.19
N GLU A 107 -1.39 -5.60 3.59
CA GLU A 107 -2.71 -5.33 4.19
C GLU A 107 -3.84 -5.60 3.20
N LYS A 108 -3.65 -5.24 1.93
CA LYS A 108 -4.59 -5.55 0.86
C LYS A 108 -4.69 -7.05 0.61
N ILE A 109 -3.56 -7.76 0.57
CA ILE A 109 -3.55 -9.23 0.43
C ILE A 109 -4.26 -9.88 1.63
N ASN A 110 -4.00 -9.45 2.86
CA ASN A 110 -4.67 -9.98 4.04
C ASN A 110 -6.18 -9.69 4.00
N PHE A 111 -6.58 -8.48 3.62
CA PHE A 111 -7.99 -8.14 3.43
C PHE A 111 -8.63 -9.00 2.35
N ASP A 112 -8.00 -9.15 1.19
CA ASP A 112 -8.47 -10.00 0.10
C ASP A 112 -8.57 -11.47 0.54
N LEU A 113 -7.63 -11.97 1.35
CA LEU A 113 -7.68 -13.32 1.96
C LEU A 113 -8.83 -13.47 2.97
N GLU A 114 -9.11 -12.45 3.77
CA GLU A 114 -10.27 -12.42 4.67
C GLU A 114 -11.59 -12.39 3.87
N GLN A 115 -11.64 -11.64 2.77
CA GLN A 115 -12.80 -11.59 1.87
C GLN A 115 -12.99 -12.89 1.07
N LEU A 116 -11.93 -13.65 0.81
CA LEU A 116 -12.02 -14.94 0.15
C LEU A 116 -12.67 -16.03 1.01
N ASN A 117 -12.89 -15.77 2.32
CA ASN A 117 -13.62 -16.61 3.28
C ASN A 117 -13.82 -18.07 2.83
N ILE A 118 -12.72 -18.82 2.67
CA ILE A 118 -12.76 -20.24 2.35
C ILE A 118 -13.09 -20.98 3.64
N THR A 119 -14.29 -20.77 4.17
CA THR A 119 -14.84 -21.58 5.26
C THR A 119 -15.71 -22.71 4.74
N GLU A 120 -16.05 -22.74 3.45
CA GLU A 120 -16.76 -23.87 2.82
C GLU A 120 -16.40 -24.04 1.33
N CYS A 121 -15.17 -24.46 1.03
CA CYS A 121 -14.94 -25.20 -0.22
C CYS A 121 -15.26 -26.68 0.03
N HIS A 122 -16.54 -27.05 0.01
CA HIS A 122 -17.01 -28.45 0.09
C HIS A 122 -16.73 -29.27 -1.19
N GLN A 123 -15.64 -29.00 -1.90
CA GLN A 123 -15.31 -29.73 -3.13
C GLN A 123 -13.88 -30.23 -3.24
N TYR A 124 -13.02 -29.97 -2.26
CA TYR A 124 -11.73 -30.64 -2.19
C TYR A 124 -11.57 -31.37 -0.86
N GLN A 125 -11.42 -32.68 -0.96
CA GLN A 125 -11.25 -33.61 0.15
C GLN A 125 -10.23 -33.07 1.17
N ASN A 126 -10.50 -33.29 2.47
CA ASN A 126 -9.57 -33.03 3.56
C ASN A 126 -8.16 -33.53 3.19
N ILE A 127 -7.27 -32.61 2.80
CA ILE A 127 -5.86 -32.92 2.66
C ILE A 127 -5.32 -32.98 4.07
N SER A 128 -5.20 -34.19 4.61
CA SER A 128 -4.48 -34.44 5.86
C SER A 128 -2.99 -34.18 5.61
N VAL A 129 -2.53 -32.98 5.94
CA VAL A 129 -1.10 -32.64 5.88
C VAL A 129 -0.41 -33.38 7.03
N LYS A 130 0.26 -34.49 6.71
CA LYS A 130 1.06 -35.23 7.70
C LYS A 130 2.32 -34.43 8.01
N ASN A 131 2.66 -34.33 9.30
CA ASN A 131 3.92 -33.73 9.71
C ASN A 131 5.10 -34.68 9.43
N ILE A 132 6.32 -34.14 9.45
CA ILE A 132 7.55 -34.92 9.22
C ILE A 132 7.64 -36.13 10.17
N GLY A 133 7.20 -36.00 11.42
CA GLY A 133 7.21 -37.09 12.38
C GLY A 133 6.28 -38.25 12.01
N GLU A 134 5.09 -37.93 11.50
CA GLU A 134 4.12 -38.92 11.00
C GLU A 134 4.65 -39.62 9.75
N LEU A 135 5.28 -38.88 8.83
CA LEU A 135 5.91 -39.44 7.63
C LEU A 135 7.06 -40.40 7.99
N MET A 136 7.89 -40.03 8.96
CA MET A 136 9.01 -40.83 9.45
C MET A 136 8.55 -42.09 10.20
N LYS A 137 7.34 -42.09 10.77
CA LYS A 137 6.76 -43.26 11.42
C LYS A 137 6.28 -44.27 10.38
N GLU A 138 5.59 -43.82 9.34
CA GLU A 138 5.14 -44.68 8.24
C GLU A 138 6.29 -45.29 7.45
N LEU A 139 7.37 -44.53 7.21
CA LEU A 139 8.58 -45.08 6.58
C LEU A 139 9.19 -46.25 7.37
N ARG A 140 9.24 -46.14 8.71
CA ARG A 140 9.73 -47.23 9.57
C ARG A 140 8.80 -48.43 9.59
N GLU A 141 7.50 -48.22 9.53
CA GLU A 141 6.50 -49.30 9.45
C GLU A 141 6.63 -50.06 8.11
N ILE A 142 6.88 -49.35 7.00
CA ILE A 142 7.12 -49.96 5.69
C ILE A 142 8.44 -50.75 5.69
N GLU A 143 9.53 -50.19 6.23
CA GLU A 143 10.83 -50.88 6.32
C GLU A 143 10.75 -52.15 7.19
N GLY A 144 9.90 -52.16 8.22
CA GLY A 144 9.65 -53.34 9.07
C GLY A 144 8.90 -54.47 8.38
N VAL A 145 8.14 -54.19 7.31
CA VAL A 145 7.40 -55.22 6.54
C VAL A 145 8.32 -55.99 5.58
N PHE A 146 9.44 -55.40 5.16
CA PHE A 146 10.40 -56.03 4.23
C PHE A 146 11.54 -56.80 4.93
N GLN A 147 11.53 -56.89 6.27
CA GLN A 147 12.50 -57.68 7.05
C GLN A 147 11.88 -58.90 7.77
N GLY A 148 10.67 -59.32 7.36
CA GLY A 148 9.99 -60.53 7.83
C GLY A 148 9.96 -61.64 6.79
#